data_AF-A0A970B279-F1
#
_entry.id   AF-A0A970B279-F1
#
_cell.length_a   1.000
_cell.length_b   1.000
_cell.length_c   1.000
_cell.angle_alpha   90.00
_cell.angle_beta   90.00
_cell.angle_gamma   90.00
#
_symmetry.space_group_name_H-M   'P 1'
#
loop_
_entity.id
_entity.type
_entity.pdbx_description
1 polymer ?
#
loop_
_entity_poly.entity_id
_entity_poly.type
_entity_poly.pdbx_seq_one_letter_code
_entity_poly.pdbx_strand_id
1 'polypeptide(L)'
;MDALITNDPYVSGFRVEDAPRLDGTGHNLGEPSLGGSGTRYRQLNPTDYGDGFSTPAGADRPGARDISNRIATQTTSIPDPRGLTTMAWIFGQFINHEFDQAKTGTEPFPISIPPNDPSLTSNPQLVGILSSFRRDAFDPDTGSPFNVVPRAQINTATSWVDGSVIYGTDSSRLAFLRTHAGGRLKIGDGNLLP
;
A
#
# COMPACT_ATOMS: atom_id res chain seq x y z
N MET A 1 -22.30 16.16 28.28
CA MET A 1 -23.06 16.48 27.06
C MET A 1 -22.02 16.75 26.01
N ASP A 2 -21.72 15.74 25.22
CA ASP A 2 -20.63 15.80 24.24
C ASP A 2 -21.07 16.68 23.07
N ALA A 3 -20.26 17.68 22.75
CA ALA A 3 -20.39 18.45 21.53
C ALA A 3 -20.04 17.52 20.36
N LEU A 4 -21.04 16.79 19.87
CA LEU A 4 -20.97 16.16 18.56
C LEU A 4 -20.72 17.26 17.53
N ILE A 5 -19.75 17.05 16.65
CA ILE A 5 -19.49 17.92 15.50
C ILE A 5 -20.81 18.05 14.72
N THR A 6 -21.47 19.20 14.82
CA THR A 6 -22.74 19.51 14.12
C THR A 6 -22.49 19.94 12.67
N ASN A 7 -21.50 19.33 12.01
CA ASN A 7 -21.37 19.46 10.57
C ASN A 7 -22.26 18.36 9.98
N ASP A 8 -23.56 18.62 9.92
CA ASP A 8 -24.47 17.77 9.16
C ASP A 8 -24.28 18.13 7.67
N PRO A 9 -23.60 17.29 6.86
CA PRO A 9 -23.43 17.57 5.43
C PRO A 9 -24.76 17.47 4.66
N TYR A 10 -25.86 17.08 5.33
CA TYR A 10 -27.20 16.97 4.76
C TYR A 10 -28.07 18.21 4.98
N VAL A 11 -27.53 19.31 5.53
CA VAL A 11 -28.24 20.60 5.51
C VAL A 11 -28.43 21.02 4.04
N SER A 12 -29.69 20.99 3.61
CA SER A 12 -30.22 21.22 2.25
C SER A 12 -29.25 21.82 1.22
N GLY A 13 -28.89 21.03 0.20
CA GLY A 13 -28.14 21.50 -0.97
C GLY A 13 -27.06 20.54 -1.46
N PHE A 14 -26.57 19.65 -0.60
CA PHE A 14 -25.58 18.63 -1.00
C PHE A 14 -26.18 17.65 -1.99
N ARG A 15 -25.60 17.58 -3.19
CA ARG A 15 -25.96 16.57 -4.18
C ARG A 15 -24.92 15.47 -4.16
N VAL A 16 -25.34 14.24 -4.42
CA VAL A 16 -24.42 13.09 -4.50
C VAL A 16 -23.34 13.32 -5.56
N GLU A 17 -23.63 14.11 -6.60
CA GLU A 17 -22.66 14.54 -7.63
C GLU A 17 -21.54 15.46 -7.10
N ASP A 18 -21.71 16.07 -5.92
CA ASP A 18 -20.69 16.88 -5.25
C ASP A 18 -19.78 16.03 -4.32
N ALA A 19 -20.10 14.75 -4.13
CA ALA A 19 -19.27 13.86 -3.33
C ALA A 19 -17.96 13.52 -4.06
N PRO A 20 -16.82 13.43 -3.34
CA PRO A 20 -15.59 12.90 -3.91
C PRO A 20 -15.81 11.54 -4.56
N ARG A 21 -15.15 11.31 -5.70
CA ARG A 21 -15.19 10.00 -6.35
C ARG A 21 -14.39 9.01 -5.52
N LEU A 22 -14.94 7.81 -5.33
CA LEU A 22 -14.31 6.76 -4.53
C LEU A 22 -12.96 6.31 -5.08
N ASP A 23 -12.78 6.39 -6.40
CA ASP A 23 -11.53 6.02 -7.06
C ASP A 23 -10.46 7.13 -6.97
N GLY A 24 -10.73 8.24 -6.30
CA GLY A 24 -9.79 9.37 -6.16
C GLY A 24 -9.64 10.23 -7.41
N THR A 25 -10.40 9.98 -8.49
CA THR A 25 -10.36 10.82 -9.70
C THR A 25 -11.14 12.12 -9.53
N GLY A 26 -10.81 13.14 -10.32
CA GLY A 26 -11.50 14.42 -10.33
C GLY A 26 -11.10 15.39 -9.22
N HIS A 27 -10.23 14.98 -8.28
CA HIS A 27 -9.69 15.86 -7.25
C HIS A 27 -8.83 17.00 -7.82
N ASN A 28 -8.07 16.71 -8.88
CA ASN A 28 -7.34 17.72 -9.63
C ASN A 28 -8.14 18.14 -10.87
N LEU A 29 -8.50 19.43 -10.96
CA LEU A 29 -9.32 19.95 -12.06
C LEU A 29 -8.58 20.01 -13.42
N GLY A 30 -7.25 20.13 -13.39
CA GLY A 30 -6.42 20.18 -14.61
C GLY A 30 -5.99 18.79 -15.09
N GLU A 31 -5.82 17.85 -14.16
CA GLU A 31 -5.48 16.45 -14.45
C GLU A 31 -6.41 15.51 -13.68
N PRO A 32 -7.62 15.23 -14.18
CA PRO A 32 -8.62 14.46 -13.43
C PRO A 32 -8.21 13.03 -13.04
N SER A 33 -7.21 12.43 -13.69
CA SER A 33 -6.68 11.11 -13.31
C SER A 33 -5.68 11.15 -12.17
N LEU A 34 -5.13 12.31 -11.83
CA LEU A 34 -4.04 12.42 -10.85
C LEU A 34 -4.50 11.94 -9.47
N GLY A 35 -3.74 11.00 -8.90
CA GLY A 35 -4.00 10.44 -7.57
C GLY A 35 -5.15 9.44 -7.52
N GLY A 36 -5.71 9.05 -8.67
CA GLY A 36 -6.71 7.99 -8.73
C GLY A 36 -6.12 6.61 -8.42
N SER A 37 -6.95 5.70 -7.93
CA SER A 37 -6.60 4.28 -7.80
C SER A 37 -6.33 3.67 -9.17
N GLY A 38 -5.34 2.77 -9.22
CA GLY A 38 -4.88 2.14 -10.46
C GLY A 38 -3.90 2.99 -11.26
N THR A 39 -3.46 4.14 -10.73
CA THR A 39 -2.45 4.98 -11.40
C THR A 39 -1.03 4.59 -11.00
N ARG A 40 -0.04 5.06 -11.78
CA ARG A 40 1.38 4.82 -11.52
C ARG A 40 1.83 5.60 -10.29
N TYR A 41 2.75 5.02 -9.51
CA TYR A 41 3.47 5.80 -8.51
C TYR A 41 4.25 6.95 -9.13
N ARG A 42 4.28 8.08 -8.43
CA ARG A 42 5.13 9.21 -8.81
C ARG A 42 6.60 8.84 -8.59
N GLN A 43 7.41 9.06 -9.62
CA GLN A 43 8.87 8.92 -9.52
C GLN A 43 9.48 10.30 -9.20
N LEU A 44 10.20 10.40 -8.09
CA LEU A 44 10.95 11.60 -7.72
C LEU A 44 12.38 11.60 -8.28
N ASN A 45 12.90 10.41 -8.56
CA ASN A 45 14.22 10.18 -9.14
C ASN A 45 14.09 9.18 -10.30
N PRO A 46 15.06 9.14 -11.24
CA PRO A 46 15.13 8.10 -12.25
C PRO A 46 15.14 6.71 -11.62
N THR A 47 14.43 5.76 -12.23
CA THR A 47 14.46 4.35 -11.81
C THR A 47 15.80 3.71 -12.10
N ASP A 48 16.28 2.88 -11.16
CA ASP A 48 17.49 2.08 -11.30
C ASP A 48 17.12 0.61 -11.55
N TYR A 49 17.19 0.18 -12.81
CA TYR A 49 17.06 -1.21 -13.23
C TYR A 49 18.37 -1.64 -13.89
N GLY A 50 18.78 -2.90 -13.68
CA GLY A 50 20.07 -3.41 -14.17
C GLY A 50 20.19 -3.41 -15.70
N ASP A 51 19.06 -3.51 -16.41
CA ASP A 51 18.96 -3.37 -17.87
C ASP A 51 18.43 -1.99 -18.31
N GLY A 52 18.18 -1.07 -17.36
CA GLY A 52 17.53 0.21 -17.59
C GLY A 52 16.01 0.15 -17.76
N PHE A 53 15.39 -1.04 -17.74
CA PHE A 53 13.96 -1.20 -18.03
C PHE A 53 13.19 -1.93 -16.93
N SER A 54 13.63 -3.12 -16.51
CA SER A 54 12.81 -4.01 -15.70
C SER A 54 13.60 -5.02 -14.87
N THR A 55 14.83 -5.38 -15.25
CA THR A 55 15.68 -6.29 -14.46
C THR A 55 16.06 -5.62 -13.14
N PRO A 56 15.79 -6.22 -11.96
CA PRO A 56 16.19 -5.65 -10.68
C PRO A 56 17.67 -5.24 -10.67
N ALA A 57 17.95 -4.00 -10.25
CA ALA A 57 19.31 -3.50 -10.13
C ALA A 57 20.07 -4.14 -8.97
N GLY A 58 21.40 -3.95 -8.96
CA GLY A 58 22.25 -4.32 -7.84
C GLY A 58 22.56 -5.82 -7.75
N ALA A 59 22.81 -6.46 -8.90
CA ALA A 59 23.24 -7.86 -8.94
C ALA A 59 24.54 -8.13 -8.15
N ASP A 60 25.34 -7.08 -7.90
CA ASP A 60 26.56 -7.06 -7.11
C ASP A 60 26.35 -6.62 -5.64
N ARG A 61 25.12 -6.26 -5.25
CA ARG A 61 24.78 -5.85 -3.88
C ARG A 61 24.56 -7.07 -2.97
N PRO A 62 24.78 -6.95 -1.65
CA PRO A 62 24.42 -8.00 -0.70
C PRO A 62 22.94 -8.36 -0.78
N GLY A 63 22.62 -9.64 -0.58
CA GLY A 63 21.23 -10.11 -0.59
C GLY A 63 20.40 -9.50 0.54
N ALA A 64 19.11 -9.29 0.30
CA ALA A 64 18.19 -8.66 1.26
C ALA A 64 18.23 -9.31 2.66
N ARG A 65 18.37 -10.64 2.73
CA ARG A 65 18.46 -11.35 4.01
C ARG A 65 19.78 -11.12 4.74
N ASP A 66 20.90 -11.04 4.01
CA ASP A 66 22.20 -10.70 4.60
C ASP A 66 22.18 -9.27 5.18
N ILE A 67 21.59 -8.32 4.47
CA ILE A 67 21.38 -6.95 4.96
C ILE A 67 20.50 -6.95 6.22
N SER A 68 19.38 -7.68 6.20
CA SER A 68 18.48 -7.83 7.36
C SER A 68 19.22 -8.35 8.60
N ASN A 69 20.05 -9.39 8.45
CA ASN A 69 20.85 -9.96 9.55
C ASN A 69 21.91 -8.99 10.10
N ARG A 70 22.40 -8.04 9.29
CA ARG A 70 23.45 -7.11 9.70
C ARG A 70 22.90 -5.81 10.30
N ILE A 71 21.74 -5.36 9.82
CA ILE A 71 21.21 -4.02 10.15
C ILE A 71 20.00 -4.10 11.08
N ALA A 72 19.10 -5.07 10.88
CA ALA A 72 17.81 -5.12 11.57
C ALA A 72 17.79 -6.06 12.77
N THR A 73 18.91 -6.72 13.10
CA THR A 73 18.99 -7.61 14.26
C THR A 73 18.92 -6.80 15.56
N GLN A 74 17.93 -7.13 16.38
CA GLN A 74 17.72 -6.54 17.70
C GLN A 74 17.52 -7.66 18.72
N THR A 75 18.34 -7.67 19.78
CA THR A 75 18.34 -8.72 20.82
C THR A 75 17.71 -8.29 22.13
N THR A 76 17.37 -7.00 22.27
CA THR A 76 16.80 -6.42 23.48
C THR A 76 15.72 -5.40 23.12
N SER A 77 14.82 -5.08 24.06
CA SER A 77 13.85 -4.02 23.84
C SER A 77 14.53 -2.65 23.83
N ILE A 78 14.22 -1.83 22.84
CA ILE A 78 14.69 -0.45 22.72
C ILE A 78 13.44 0.44 22.67
N PRO A 79 13.01 1.04 23.80
CA PRO A 79 11.86 1.92 23.82
C PRO A 79 12.06 3.18 22.97
N ASP A 80 10.98 3.71 22.38
CA ASP A 80 11.04 4.98 21.65
C ASP A 80 11.43 6.13 22.61
N PRO A 81 12.49 6.89 22.32
CA PRO A 81 13.02 7.92 23.22
C PRO A 81 12.10 9.13 23.37
N ARG A 82 11.06 9.26 22.52
CA ARG A 82 10.04 10.31 22.62
C ARG A 82 8.83 9.84 23.44
N GLY A 83 8.82 8.60 23.91
CA GLY A 83 7.72 8.04 24.70
C GLY A 83 6.45 7.78 23.88
N LEU A 84 6.58 7.53 22.57
CA LEU A 84 5.42 7.21 21.74
C LEU A 84 4.77 5.88 22.16
N THR A 85 3.43 5.86 22.15
CA THR A 85 2.66 4.65 22.38
C THR A 85 2.60 3.78 21.13
N THR A 86 2.28 2.49 21.30
CA THR A 86 2.01 1.58 20.17
C THR A 86 0.92 2.11 19.23
N MET A 87 -0.04 2.90 19.74
CA MET A 87 -1.09 3.50 18.92
C MET A 87 -0.54 4.45 17.86
N ALA A 88 0.57 5.16 18.14
CA ALA A 88 1.19 6.03 17.14
C ALA A 88 1.66 5.23 15.91
N TRP A 89 2.21 4.03 16.13
CA TRP A 89 2.63 3.14 15.03
C TRP A 89 1.44 2.55 14.28
N ILE A 90 0.42 2.05 14.99
CA ILE A 90 -0.80 1.49 14.37
C ILE A 90 -1.50 2.55 13.51
N PHE A 91 -1.64 3.77 14.04
CA PHE A 91 -2.24 4.86 13.28
C PHE A 91 -1.39 5.27 12.07
N GLY A 92 -0.06 5.20 12.18
CA GLY A 92 0.84 5.37 11.04
C GLY A 92 0.58 4.36 9.92
N GLN A 93 0.34 3.09 10.26
CA GLN A 93 -0.05 2.07 9.27
C GLN A 93 -1.42 2.37 8.67
N PHE A 94 -2.40 2.74 9.50
CA PHE A 94 -3.73 3.12 9.03
C PHE A 94 -3.68 4.26 8.01
N ILE A 95 -2.88 5.29 8.29
CA ILE A 95 -2.65 6.40 7.37
C ILE A 95 -1.88 5.97 6.12
N ASN A 96 -0.88 5.08 6.22
CA ASN A 96 -0.20 4.54 5.04
C ASN A 96 -1.18 3.84 4.08
N HIS A 97 -2.14 3.09 4.63
CA HIS A 97 -3.14 2.36 3.85
C HIS A 97 -4.21 3.26 3.21
N GLU A 98 -4.27 4.55 3.55
CA GLU A 98 -5.15 5.51 2.88
C GLU A 98 -4.64 5.86 1.48
N PHE A 99 -3.32 5.92 1.29
CA PHE A 99 -2.76 6.48 0.06
C PHE A 99 -1.78 5.56 -0.68
N ASP A 100 -1.41 4.41 -0.12
CA ASP A 100 -0.39 3.53 -0.68
C ASP A 100 -0.75 2.04 -0.59
N GLN A 101 -0.88 1.40 -1.75
CA GLN A 101 -0.91 -0.05 -1.85
C GLN A 101 -0.40 -0.51 -3.21
N ALA A 102 0.78 -1.12 -3.27
CA ALA A 102 1.31 -1.64 -4.52
C ALA A 102 0.46 -2.81 -5.03
N LYS A 103 0.15 -2.83 -6.33
CA LYS A 103 -0.59 -3.91 -6.95
C LYS A 103 0.22 -5.21 -6.86
N THR A 104 -0.33 -6.23 -6.21
CA THR A 104 0.30 -7.56 -6.13
C THR A 104 0.61 -8.12 -7.51
N GLY A 105 1.86 -8.51 -7.74
CA GLY A 105 2.30 -9.16 -8.97
C GLY A 105 2.53 -10.66 -8.81
N THR A 106 2.77 -11.33 -9.94
CA THR A 106 2.96 -12.78 -10.03
C THR A 106 4.38 -13.19 -10.37
N GLU A 107 5.26 -12.23 -10.68
CA GLU A 107 6.65 -12.48 -11.07
C GLU A 107 7.48 -12.94 -9.86
N PRO A 108 8.03 -14.17 -9.84
CA PRO A 108 8.90 -14.65 -8.77
C PRO A 108 10.19 -13.85 -8.68
N PHE A 109 10.56 -13.46 -7.46
CA PHE A 109 11.88 -12.89 -7.18
C PHE A 109 12.40 -13.39 -5.84
N PRO A 110 12.75 -14.68 -5.76
CA PRO A 110 12.98 -15.34 -4.49
C PRO A 110 14.22 -14.78 -3.78
N ILE A 111 14.19 -14.73 -2.46
CA ILE A 111 15.27 -14.15 -1.65
C ILE A 111 16.20 -15.27 -1.19
N SER A 112 17.47 -15.22 -1.57
CA SER A 112 18.49 -16.18 -1.08
C SER A 112 18.71 -16.02 0.42
N ILE A 113 18.77 -17.16 1.11
CA ILE A 113 19.05 -17.25 2.55
C ILE A 113 20.51 -17.68 2.72
N PRO A 114 21.34 -16.92 3.46
CA PRO A 114 22.72 -17.32 3.73
C PRO A 114 22.80 -18.70 4.42
N PRO A 115 23.78 -19.55 4.09
CA PRO A 115 23.92 -20.88 4.69
C PRO A 115 24.01 -20.90 6.22
N ASN A 116 24.52 -19.81 6.82
CA ASN A 116 24.65 -19.64 8.26
C ASN A 116 23.59 -18.66 8.82
N ASP A 117 22.42 -18.55 8.19
CA ASP A 117 21.34 -17.69 8.72
C ASP A 117 20.95 -18.13 10.13
N PRO A 118 20.99 -17.23 11.13
CA PRO A 118 20.80 -17.59 12.53
C PRO A 118 19.37 -18.00 12.89
N SER A 119 18.38 -17.76 12.01
CA SER A 119 16.96 -17.97 12.34
C SER A 119 16.17 -18.73 11.30
N LEU A 120 16.56 -18.69 10.02
CA LEU A 120 15.77 -19.30 8.95
C LEU A 120 16.31 -20.66 8.48
N THR A 121 17.56 -21.00 8.76
CA THR A 121 18.18 -22.28 8.36
C THR A 121 17.57 -23.51 9.04
N SER A 122 16.95 -23.32 10.21
CA SER A 122 16.25 -24.39 10.95
C SER A 122 14.87 -24.71 10.37
N ASN A 123 14.34 -23.88 9.47
CA ASN A 123 13.05 -24.14 8.82
C ASN A 123 13.25 -25.04 7.59
N PRO A 124 12.77 -26.30 7.61
CA PRO A 124 12.96 -27.23 6.50
C PRO A 124 12.21 -26.82 5.22
N GLN A 125 11.28 -25.86 5.30
CA GLN A 125 10.58 -25.30 4.13
C GLN A 125 11.37 -24.18 3.44
N LEU A 126 12.43 -23.67 4.07
CA LEU A 126 13.24 -22.53 3.62
C LEU A 126 14.67 -22.96 3.27
N VAL A 127 14.81 -23.99 2.44
CA VAL A 127 16.11 -24.59 2.04
C VAL A 127 16.94 -23.60 1.21
N GLY A 128 17.65 -22.70 1.88
CA GLY A 128 18.54 -21.70 1.26
C GLY A 128 17.83 -20.59 0.48
N ILE A 129 16.49 -20.59 0.45
CA ILE A 129 15.72 -19.61 -0.32
C ILE A 129 14.32 -19.38 0.25
N LEU A 130 13.89 -18.11 0.25
CA LEU A 130 12.51 -17.71 0.49
C LEU A 130 11.80 -17.53 -0.85
N SER A 131 11.09 -18.57 -1.26
CA SER A 131 10.48 -18.67 -2.61
C SER A 131 9.13 -17.96 -2.72
N SER A 132 8.57 -17.41 -1.64
CA SER A 132 7.26 -16.76 -1.63
C SER A 132 7.27 -15.32 -2.14
N PHE A 133 8.43 -14.66 -2.18
CA PHE A 133 8.51 -13.28 -2.64
C PHE A 133 8.16 -13.16 -4.13
N ARG A 134 7.26 -12.22 -4.43
CA ARG A 134 6.85 -11.85 -5.78
C ARG A 134 7.09 -10.36 -5.95
N ARG A 135 7.49 -9.94 -7.14
CA ARG A 135 7.56 -8.51 -7.48
C ARG A 135 6.15 -7.97 -7.65
N ASP A 136 5.96 -6.70 -7.32
CA ASP A 136 4.72 -6.00 -7.60
C ASP A 136 4.43 -5.97 -9.11
N ALA A 137 3.14 -5.96 -9.43
CA ALA A 137 2.67 -5.71 -10.78
C ALA A 137 3.01 -4.28 -11.19
N PHE A 138 3.12 -4.09 -12.50
CA PHE A 138 3.48 -2.83 -13.10
C PHE A 138 2.55 -2.53 -14.27
N ASP A 139 2.61 -1.29 -14.75
CA ASP A 139 1.88 -0.88 -15.93
C ASP A 139 2.41 -1.62 -17.18
N PRO A 140 1.57 -2.42 -17.88
CA PRO A 140 1.98 -3.19 -19.06
C PRO A 140 2.60 -2.36 -20.19
N ASP A 141 2.31 -1.05 -20.24
CA ASP A 141 2.88 -0.13 -21.23
C ASP A 141 4.29 0.35 -20.86
N THR A 142 4.87 -0.13 -19.76
CA THR A 142 6.21 0.24 -19.26
C THR A 142 7.13 -0.97 -19.11
N GLY A 143 8.42 -0.75 -18.80
CA GLY A 143 9.33 -1.83 -18.43
C GLY A 143 9.84 -2.68 -19.58
N SER A 144 9.71 -2.18 -20.80
CA SER A 144 10.17 -2.83 -22.03
C SER A 144 11.19 -1.92 -22.74
N PRO A 145 12.25 -2.49 -23.36
CA PRO A 145 13.18 -1.73 -24.18
C PRO A 145 12.50 -1.03 -25.37
N PHE A 146 11.31 -1.48 -25.77
CA PHE A 146 10.52 -0.88 -26.85
C PHE A 146 9.70 0.34 -26.41
N ASN A 147 9.47 0.52 -25.09
CA ASN A 147 8.52 1.52 -24.58
C ASN A 147 9.19 2.76 -23.98
N VAL A 148 10.54 2.83 -23.94
CA VAL A 148 11.41 3.93 -23.45
C VAL A 148 11.19 4.34 -21.98
N VAL A 149 10.06 3.98 -21.38
CA VAL A 149 9.71 4.21 -19.98
C VAL A 149 10.04 2.95 -19.18
N PRO A 150 10.97 3.04 -18.20
CA PRO A 150 11.23 1.93 -17.30
C PRO A 150 9.99 1.51 -16.52
N ARG A 151 10.02 0.30 -15.97
CA ARG A 151 8.90 -0.32 -15.27
C ARG A 151 8.33 0.62 -14.19
N ALA A 152 7.02 0.84 -14.22
CA ALA A 152 6.29 1.66 -13.26
C ALA A 152 5.23 0.85 -12.50
N GLN A 153 5.36 0.75 -11.18
CA GLN A 153 4.40 0.06 -10.32
C GLN A 153 3.07 0.83 -10.23
N ILE A 154 2.00 0.10 -9.96
CA ILE A 154 0.65 0.62 -9.87
C ILE A 154 0.24 0.71 -8.40
N ASN A 155 -0.27 1.88 -8.00
CA ASN A 155 -0.95 2.05 -6.72
C ASN A 155 -2.41 1.62 -6.86
N THR A 156 -2.89 0.69 -6.03
CA THR A 156 -4.29 0.27 -5.98
C THR A 156 -5.11 1.00 -4.93
N ALA A 157 -4.47 1.76 -4.03
CA ALA A 157 -5.16 2.75 -3.22
C ALA A 157 -5.37 4.05 -4.03
N THR A 158 -6.21 4.97 -3.55
CA THR A 158 -6.13 6.36 -4.02
C THR A 158 -4.81 6.97 -3.51
N SER A 159 -4.42 8.16 -3.97
CA SER A 159 -3.25 8.88 -3.42
C SER A 159 -3.65 9.99 -2.45
N TRP A 160 -4.87 9.92 -1.92
CA TRP A 160 -5.47 10.94 -1.07
C TRP A 160 -5.71 10.37 0.32
N VAL A 161 -5.86 11.26 1.31
CA VAL A 161 -6.41 10.89 2.62
C VAL A 161 -7.90 11.20 2.58
N ASP A 162 -8.67 10.25 2.05
CA ASP A 162 -10.07 10.41 1.65
C ASP A 162 -11.02 9.41 2.34
N GLY A 163 -10.50 8.60 3.28
CA GLY A 163 -11.23 7.56 3.97
C GLY A 163 -11.40 6.28 3.15
N SER A 164 -10.67 6.11 2.04
CA SER A 164 -10.73 4.90 1.23
C SER A 164 -10.38 3.61 2.00
N VAL A 165 -9.60 3.67 3.08
CA VAL A 165 -9.34 2.52 3.96
C VAL A 165 -10.61 2.07 4.70
N ILE A 166 -11.56 2.98 4.90
CA ILE A 166 -12.86 2.74 5.56
C ILE A 166 -13.93 2.40 4.53
N TYR A 167 -13.99 3.17 3.44
CA TYR A 167 -15.12 3.17 2.50
C TYR A 167 -14.85 2.38 1.21
N GLY A 168 -13.60 2.02 0.93
CA GLY A 168 -13.17 1.39 -0.30
C GLY A 168 -13.04 2.37 -1.46
N THR A 169 -12.40 1.91 -2.54
CA THR A 169 -12.11 2.72 -3.74
C THR A 169 -13.08 2.47 -4.90
N ASP A 170 -14.03 1.55 -4.76
CA ASP A 170 -15.02 1.23 -5.78
C ASP A 170 -16.44 1.11 -5.19
N SER A 171 -17.43 1.37 -6.04
CA SER A 171 -18.83 1.41 -5.63
C SER A 171 -19.38 0.06 -5.18
N SER A 172 -18.84 -1.06 -5.69
CA SER A 172 -19.26 -2.40 -5.29
C SER A 172 -18.79 -2.71 -3.88
N ARG A 173 -17.54 -2.36 -3.56
CA ARG A 173 -17.00 -2.46 -2.19
C ARG A 173 -17.77 -1.57 -1.23
N LEU A 174 -18.01 -0.30 -1.57
CA LEU A 174 -18.79 0.59 -0.70
C LEU A 174 -20.22 0.08 -0.48
N ALA A 175 -20.90 -0.41 -1.53
CA ALA A 175 -22.23 -1.00 -1.40
C ALA A 175 -22.19 -2.25 -0.49
N PHE A 176 -21.19 -3.11 -0.65
CA PHE A 176 -21.00 -4.24 0.25
C PHE A 176 -20.83 -3.79 1.70
N LEU A 177 -20.06 -2.73 1.97
CA LEU A 177 -19.79 -2.23 3.32
C LEU A 177 -20.99 -1.53 3.97
N ARG A 178 -22.00 -1.10 3.22
CA ARG A 178 -23.13 -0.31 3.74
C ARG A 178 -24.33 -1.17 4.12
N THR A 179 -25.07 -0.75 5.15
CA THR A 179 -26.38 -1.35 5.49
C THR A 179 -27.49 -0.90 4.54
N HIS A 180 -27.27 0.19 3.80
CA HIS A 180 -28.29 0.92 3.04
C HIS A 180 -29.46 1.44 3.88
N ALA A 181 -29.30 1.52 5.21
CA ALA A 181 -30.30 2.04 6.13
C ALA A 181 -29.66 3.01 7.13
N GLY A 182 -30.22 4.22 7.25
CA GLY A 182 -29.76 5.23 8.20
C GLY A 182 -28.32 5.69 8.02
N GLY A 183 -27.74 5.54 6.82
CA GLY A 183 -26.37 5.99 6.51
C GLY A 183 -25.25 5.18 7.19
N ARG A 184 -25.51 3.93 7.59
CA ARG A 184 -24.56 3.14 8.40
C ARG A 184 -23.71 2.18 7.56
N LEU A 185 -22.51 1.88 8.08
CA LEU A 185 -21.72 0.73 7.68
C LEU A 185 -22.22 -0.53 8.38
N LYS A 186 -22.07 -1.67 7.71
CA LYS A 186 -22.28 -2.99 8.29
C LYS A 186 -21.22 -3.24 9.36
N ILE A 187 -21.59 -4.06 10.32
CA ILE A 187 -20.73 -4.56 11.38
C ILE A 187 -20.86 -6.08 11.32
N GLY A 188 -19.73 -6.77 11.21
CA GLY A 188 -19.63 -8.22 11.21
C GLY A 188 -19.58 -8.82 12.62
N ASP A 189 -19.30 -10.11 12.69
CA ASP A 189 -19.22 -10.85 13.95
C ASP A 189 -18.18 -10.21 14.89
N GLY A 190 -18.50 -10.18 16.19
CA GLY A 190 -17.62 -9.61 17.21
C GLY A 190 -17.46 -8.09 17.14
N ASN A 191 -18.37 -7.38 16.48
CA ASN A 191 -18.30 -5.93 16.24
C ASN A 191 -17.12 -5.49 15.36
N LEU A 192 -16.67 -6.34 14.44
CA LEU A 192 -15.58 -6.04 13.51
C LEU A 192 -16.11 -5.53 12.16
N LEU A 193 -15.21 -4.99 11.33
CA LEU A 193 -15.55 -4.67 9.94
C LEU A 193 -15.90 -5.97 9.17
N PRO A 194 -16.92 -5.93 8.29
CA PRO A 194 -17.43 -7.08 7.55
C PRO A 194 -16.54 -7.54 6.38
#